data_AF-A0A0G4LFT2-F1
#
_entry.id   AF-A0A0G4LFT2-F1
#
_cell.length_a   1.000
_cell.length_b   1.000
_cell.length_c   1.000
_cell.angle_alpha   90.00
_cell.angle_beta   90.00
_cell.angle_gamma   90.00
#
_symmetry.space_group_name_H-M   'P 1'
#
loop_
_entity.id
_entity.type
_entity.pdbx_description
1 polymer ?
#
loop_
_entity_poly.entity_id
_entity_poly.type
_entity_poly.pdbx_seq_one_letter_code
_entity_poly.pdbx_strand_id
1 'polypeptide(L)'
;MASAQTWSLCNPVEGDDCKPNPAFGGAAKYDFTTATKLDDLNSFFTVDPGVVYNDKQMSFDGGAGASMIIFEESNAPTLTSKEYLFFGKVECVLRASPGQGIITSIVLQSDALDEIDWEFIGGDHTH
;
A
#
# COMPACT_ATOMS: atom_id res chain seq x y z
N MET A 1 -17.64 -10.21 -11.03
CA MET A 1 -16.25 -10.42 -11.46
C MET A 1 -15.55 -9.09 -11.31
N ALA A 2 -14.74 -8.92 -10.27
CA ALA A 2 -13.85 -7.77 -10.16
C ALA A 2 -12.60 -8.11 -10.97
N SER A 3 -12.35 -7.35 -12.03
CA SER A 3 -11.10 -7.41 -12.79
C SER A 3 -10.24 -6.26 -12.28
N ALA A 4 -9.51 -6.49 -11.20
CA ALA A 4 -8.51 -5.56 -10.67
C ALA A 4 -7.12 -6.01 -11.12
N GLN A 5 -6.94 -6.24 -12.43
CA GLN A 5 -5.63 -6.64 -12.94
C GLN A 5 -4.66 -5.48 -12.71
N THR A 6 -3.65 -5.76 -11.91
CA THR A 6 -2.56 -4.83 -11.64
C THR A 6 -1.75 -4.60 -12.91
N TRP A 7 -1.11 -3.44 -13.00
CA TRP A 7 -0.28 -3.07 -14.14
C TRP A 7 1.08 -2.60 -13.65
N SER A 8 2.11 -2.77 -14.49
CA SER A 8 3.44 -2.23 -14.24
C SER A 8 3.78 -1.19 -15.32
N LEU A 9 4.53 -0.16 -14.92
CA LEU A 9 4.97 0.88 -15.85
C LEU A 9 5.99 0.34 -16.87
N CYS A 10 6.74 -0.68 -16.46
CA CYS A 10 7.74 -1.37 -17.26
C CYS A 10 7.71 -2.84 -16.88
N ASN A 11 7.55 -3.74 -17.86
CA ASN A 11 7.48 -5.17 -17.61
C ASN A 11 8.64 -5.91 -18.31
N PRO A 12 9.65 -6.40 -17.55
CA PRO A 12 10.81 -7.05 -18.15
C PRO A 12 10.47 -8.40 -18.82
N VAL A 13 9.35 -9.06 -18.48
CA VAL A 13 8.95 -10.32 -19.13
C VAL A 13 8.22 -10.12 -20.45
N GLU A 14 7.70 -8.90 -20.69
CA GLU A 14 7.14 -8.49 -21.98
C GLU A 14 8.21 -7.97 -22.95
N GLY A 15 9.47 -7.87 -22.49
CA GLY A 15 10.62 -7.44 -23.30
C GLY A 15 10.96 -5.95 -23.19
N ASP A 16 10.41 -5.23 -22.21
CA ASP A 16 10.75 -3.84 -21.95
C ASP A 16 12.18 -3.69 -21.39
N ASP A 17 12.86 -2.60 -21.74
CA ASP A 17 14.16 -2.23 -21.15
C ASP A 17 13.93 -1.44 -19.85
N CYS A 18 13.78 -2.16 -18.75
CA CYS A 18 13.49 -1.59 -17.43
C CYS A 18 14.75 -1.17 -16.69
N LYS A 19 14.68 0.00 -16.05
CA LYS A 19 15.72 0.42 -15.11
C LYS A 19 15.74 -0.55 -13.91
N PRO A 20 16.92 -0.82 -13.33
CA PRO A 20 16.99 -1.61 -12.11
C PRO A 20 16.18 -0.96 -10.98
N ASN A 21 15.42 -1.79 -10.26
CA ASN A 21 14.63 -1.34 -9.14
C ASN A 21 15.49 -1.02 -7.92
N PRO A 22 15.25 0.11 -7.23
CA PRO A 22 15.92 0.41 -5.98
C PRO A 22 15.52 -0.62 -4.92
N ALA A 23 16.48 -1.11 -4.14
CA ALA A 23 16.24 -2.12 -3.10
C ALA A 23 16.46 -1.54 -1.71
N PHE A 24 15.77 -2.06 -0.70
CA PHE A 24 15.92 -1.62 0.70
C PHE A 24 17.36 -1.76 1.24
N GLY A 25 18.18 -2.64 0.64
CA GLY A 25 19.60 -2.79 1.00
C GLY A 25 19.87 -3.37 2.39
N GLY A 26 18.83 -3.83 3.09
CA GLY A 26 18.90 -4.35 4.46
C GLY A 26 17.53 -4.42 5.12
N ALA A 27 17.51 -4.50 6.45
CA ALA A 27 16.28 -4.40 7.22
C ALA A 27 15.74 -2.96 7.20
N ALA A 28 14.45 -2.80 6.91
CA ALA A 28 13.79 -1.52 6.88
C ALA A 28 12.52 -1.59 7.76
N LYS A 29 12.19 -0.48 8.42
CA LYS A 29 11.00 -0.36 9.28
C LYS A 29 10.45 1.05 9.15
N TYR A 30 9.13 1.15 9.05
CA TYR A 30 8.40 2.41 9.21
C TYR A 30 7.45 2.28 10.41
N ASP A 31 7.35 3.35 11.22
CA ASP A 31 6.47 3.38 12.39
C ASP A 31 5.39 4.47 12.22
N PHE A 32 4.20 4.03 11.81
CA PHE A 32 3.07 4.93 11.55
C PHE A 32 2.58 5.68 12.78
N THR A 33 2.86 5.23 14.01
CA THR A 33 2.43 5.95 15.23
C THR A 33 3.22 7.24 15.46
N THR A 34 4.34 7.41 14.75
CA THR A 34 5.20 8.60 14.84
C THR A 34 4.86 9.65 13.77
N ALA A 35 4.09 9.28 12.75
CA ALA A 35 3.69 10.18 11.68
C ALA A 35 2.57 11.12 12.16
N THR A 36 2.64 12.38 11.74
CA THR A 36 1.64 13.42 12.06
C THR A 36 1.07 14.08 10.81
N LYS A 37 1.75 13.94 9.67
CA LYS A 37 1.39 14.52 8.38
C LYS A 37 1.92 13.65 7.24
N LEU A 38 1.34 13.82 6.04
CA LEU A 38 1.72 13.07 4.84
C LEU A 38 3.22 13.14 4.51
N ASP A 39 3.86 14.28 4.75
CA ASP A 39 5.29 14.46 4.49
C ASP A 39 6.17 13.48 5.27
N ASP A 40 5.72 13.01 6.44
CA ASP A 40 6.47 12.07 7.27
C ASP A 40 6.59 10.69 6.61
N LEU A 41 5.71 10.37 5.64
CA LEU A 41 5.71 9.12 4.88
C LEU A 41 6.78 9.10 3.78
N ASN A 42 7.21 10.27 3.30
CA ASN A 42 8.04 10.41 2.10
C ASN A 42 9.43 9.78 2.23
N SER A 43 9.88 9.42 3.43
CA SER A 43 11.13 8.70 3.62
C SER A 43 11.06 7.22 3.20
N PHE A 44 9.85 6.67 3.06
CA PHE A 44 9.63 5.24 2.84
C PHE A 44 8.59 4.95 1.75
N PHE A 45 7.55 5.77 1.65
CA PHE A 45 6.42 5.53 0.75
C PHE A 45 6.27 6.62 -0.31
N THR A 46 5.83 6.19 -1.49
CA THR A 46 5.13 7.03 -2.44
C THR A 46 3.65 7.01 -2.06
N VAL A 47 3.07 8.20 -1.90
CA VAL A 47 1.67 8.40 -1.53
C VAL A 47 0.84 8.56 -2.81
N ASP A 48 -0.27 7.84 -2.91
CA ASP A 48 -1.19 7.95 -4.05
C ASP A 48 -1.67 9.40 -4.26
N PRO A 49 -1.71 9.90 -5.51
CA PRO A 49 -2.17 11.25 -5.81
C PRO A 49 -3.56 11.58 -5.25
N GLY A 50 -4.48 10.60 -5.19
CA GLY A 50 -5.80 10.78 -4.60
C GLY A 50 -5.73 11.21 -3.13
N VAL A 51 -4.78 10.68 -2.37
CA VAL A 51 -4.52 11.10 -0.98
C VAL A 51 -3.85 12.47 -0.94
N VAL A 52 -2.88 12.72 -1.82
CA VAL A 52 -2.18 14.02 -1.88
C VAL A 52 -3.12 15.18 -2.17
N TYR A 53 -4.09 14.99 -3.08
CA TYR A 53 -5.05 16.04 -3.47
C TYR A 53 -6.30 16.08 -2.57
N ASN A 54 -6.52 15.07 -1.73
CA ASN A 54 -7.64 15.00 -0.80
C ASN A 54 -7.17 14.38 0.52
N ASP A 55 -6.64 15.25 1.38
CA ASP A 55 -6.05 14.88 2.68
C ASP A 55 -7.03 14.15 3.61
N LYS A 56 -8.34 14.25 3.40
CA LYS A 56 -9.35 13.49 4.15
C LYS A 56 -9.25 11.98 3.95
N GLN A 57 -8.58 11.51 2.89
CA GLN A 57 -8.37 10.08 2.65
C GLN A 57 -7.28 9.49 3.56
N MET A 58 -6.56 10.31 4.33
CA MET A 58 -5.59 9.83 5.30
C MET A 58 -5.55 10.69 6.56
N SER A 59 -5.65 10.05 7.72
CA SER A 59 -5.44 10.72 9.01
C SER A 59 -4.37 10.00 9.82
N PHE A 60 -3.74 10.74 10.73
CA PHE A 60 -2.73 10.20 11.64
C PHE A 60 -3.19 10.36 13.07
N ASP A 61 -3.18 9.25 13.79
CA ASP A 61 -3.44 9.19 15.23
C ASP A 61 -2.20 8.63 15.90
N GLY A 62 -1.57 9.38 16.81
CA GLY A 62 -0.30 8.98 17.43
C GLY A 62 -0.36 7.66 18.20
N GLY A 63 -1.56 7.10 18.45
CA GLY A 63 -1.74 5.76 19.03
C GLY A 63 -2.08 4.68 17.99
N ALA A 64 -2.98 4.96 17.05
CA ALA A 64 -3.46 3.99 16.06
C ALA A 64 -2.66 3.98 14.74
N GLY A 65 -1.76 4.94 14.55
CA GLY A 65 -0.97 5.11 13.32
C GLY A 65 -1.74 5.82 12.21
N ALA A 66 -1.45 5.45 10.96
CA ALA A 66 -2.09 6.01 9.78
C ALA A 66 -3.42 5.30 9.51
N SER A 67 -4.49 6.06 9.29
CA SER A 67 -5.78 5.57 8.84
C SER A 67 -5.99 5.93 7.38
N MET A 68 -6.27 4.93 6.55
CA MET A 68 -6.65 5.09 5.15
C MET A 68 -8.18 5.07 5.05
N ILE A 69 -8.77 6.16 4.56
CA ILE A 69 -10.21 6.43 4.71
C ILE A 69 -10.90 6.41 3.35
N ILE A 70 -11.98 5.64 3.25
CA ILE A 70 -12.90 5.63 2.12
C ILE A 70 -14.22 6.27 2.59
N PHE A 71 -14.59 7.41 2.02
CA PHE A 71 -15.85 8.10 2.32
C PHE A 71 -16.68 8.45 1.08
N GLU A 72 -16.14 8.22 -0.11
CA GLU A 72 -16.82 8.30 -1.40
C GLU A 72 -16.29 7.22 -2.35
N GLU A 73 -17.04 6.93 -3.42
CA GLU A 73 -16.79 5.79 -4.32
C GLU A 73 -15.41 5.82 -5.01
N SER A 74 -14.84 7.01 -5.22
CA SER A 74 -13.54 7.19 -5.88
C SER A 74 -12.33 7.08 -4.95
N ASN A 75 -12.53 6.84 -3.65
CA ASN A 75 -11.42 6.75 -2.70
C ASN A 75 -10.77 5.38 -2.75
N ALA A 76 -9.47 5.35 -3.05
CA ALA A 76 -8.61 4.18 -3.02
C ALA A 76 -7.23 4.55 -2.44
N PRO A 77 -7.17 5.04 -1.19
CA PRO A 77 -5.92 5.48 -0.57
C PRO A 77 -4.88 4.36 -0.58
N THR A 78 -3.73 4.62 -1.20
CA THR A 78 -2.66 3.63 -1.41
C THR A 78 -1.31 4.21 -1.01
N LEU A 79 -0.50 3.40 -0.33
CA LEU A 79 0.91 3.67 -0.06
C LEU A 79 1.76 2.57 -0.70
N THR A 80 2.74 2.97 -1.51
CA THR A 80 3.67 2.05 -2.18
C THR A 80 5.07 2.30 -1.64
N SER A 81 5.81 1.26 -1.25
CA SER A 81 7.21 1.46 -0.85
C SER A 81 8.04 2.01 -2.02
N LYS A 82 9.01 2.87 -1.72
CA LYS A 82 9.91 3.40 -2.75
C LYS A 82 10.93 2.37 -3.23
N GLU A 83 11.26 1.44 -2.35
CA GLU A 83 12.21 0.37 -2.60
C GLU A 83 11.54 -1.00 -2.64
N TYR A 84 12.23 -1.94 -3.28
CA TYR A 84 11.83 -3.34 -3.45
C TYR A 84 12.55 -4.24 -2.44
N LEU A 85 11.90 -5.37 -2.14
CA LEU A 85 12.45 -6.49 -1.39
C LEU A 85 12.75 -7.65 -2.35
N PHE A 86 13.87 -8.34 -2.18
CA PHE A 86 14.15 -9.59 -2.89
C PHE A 86 14.36 -10.73 -1.88
N PHE A 87 13.31 -11.53 -1.69
CA PHE A 87 13.14 -12.48 -0.59
C PHE A 87 13.22 -11.83 0.80
N GLY A 88 12.82 -12.59 1.83
CA GLY A 88 12.88 -12.15 3.22
C GLY A 88 11.52 -12.25 3.90
N LYS A 89 11.21 -11.26 4.73
CA LYS A 89 9.96 -11.20 5.50
C LYS A 89 9.40 -9.79 5.48
N VAL A 90 8.10 -9.70 5.21
CA VAL A 90 7.31 -8.50 5.45
C VAL A 90 6.40 -8.76 6.64
N GLU A 91 6.31 -7.78 7.55
CA GLU A 91 5.40 -7.81 8.68
C GLU A 91 4.64 -6.47 8.70
N CYS A 92 3.32 -6.55 8.79
CA CYS A 92 2.45 -5.39 8.87
C CYS A 92 1.55 -5.54 10.09
N VAL A 93 1.46 -4.49 10.91
CA VAL A 93 0.51 -4.40 12.03
C VAL A 93 -0.60 -3.46 11.59
N LEU A 94 -1.80 -4.00 11.40
CA LEU A 94 -2.95 -3.24 10.89
C LEU A 94 -4.24 -3.62 11.59
N ARG A 95 -5.24 -2.74 11.46
CA ARG A 95 -6.65 -3.02 11.74
C ARG A 95 -7.43 -2.86 10.45
N ALA A 96 -8.03 -3.94 9.96
CA ALA A 96 -8.82 -3.91 8.74
C ALA A 96 -10.03 -2.99 8.87
N SER A 97 -10.35 -2.27 7.79
CA SER A 97 -11.52 -1.40 7.71
C SER A 97 -12.80 -2.22 7.71
N PRO A 98 -13.80 -1.88 8.56
CA PRO A 98 -15.12 -2.49 8.48
C PRO A 98 -15.92 -1.92 7.31
N GLY A 99 -16.98 -2.62 6.91
CA GLY A 99 -17.95 -2.14 5.94
C GLY A 99 -18.12 -3.07 4.75
N GLN A 100 -19.38 -3.25 4.32
CA GLN A 100 -19.69 -4.11 3.19
C GLN A 100 -19.03 -3.57 1.92
N GLY A 101 -18.25 -4.42 1.25
CA GLY A 101 -17.56 -4.07 0.01
C GLY A 101 -16.28 -3.26 0.19
N ILE A 102 -15.87 -2.96 1.43
CA ILE A 102 -14.57 -2.33 1.72
C ILE A 102 -13.51 -3.43 1.84
N ILE A 103 -12.40 -3.27 1.12
CA ILE A 103 -11.25 -4.17 1.17
C ILE A 103 -10.08 -3.41 1.78
N THR A 104 -9.41 -4.03 2.75
CA THR A 104 -8.07 -3.60 3.20
C THR A 104 -7.06 -4.59 2.63
N SER A 105 -6.06 -4.11 1.90
CA SER A 105 -5.09 -4.98 1.24
C SER A 105 -3.66 -4.69 1.67
N ILE A 106 -2.86 -5.75 1.86
CA ILE A 106 -1.40 -5.70 1.80
C ILE A 106 -1.00 -6.43 0.54
N VAL A 107 -0.24 -5.78 -0.34
CA VAL A 107 0.17 -6.37 -1.62
C VAL A 107 1.68 -6.31 -1.74
N LEU A 108 2.30 -7.48 -2.00
CA LEU A 108 3.68 -7.58 -2.46
C LEU A 108 3.64 -7.84 -3.96
N GLN A 109 4.12 -6.88 -4.75
CA GLN A 109 4.02 -6.95 -6.20
C GLN A 109 5.36 -6.63 -6.88
N SER A 110 5.76 -7.45 -7.85
CA SER A 110 6.91 -7.18 -8.72
C SER A 110 6.50 -6.47 -10.01
N ASP A 111 7.46 -5.85 -10.70
CA ASP A 111 7.22 -5.25 -12.02
C ASP A 111 6.91 -6.28 -13.12
N ALA A 112 7.23 -7.55 -12.88
CA ALA A 112 6.83 -8.68 -13.72
C ALA A 112 5.43 -9.22 -13.36
N LEU A 113 4.73 -8.57 -12.42
CA LEU A 113 3.39 -8.93 -11.92
C LEU A 113 3.34 -10.23 -11.10
N ASP A 114 4.47 -10.65 -10.51
CA ASP A 114 4.41 -11.64 -9.43
C ASP A 114 3.76 -10.98 -8.21
N GLU A 115 2.78 -11.65 -7.58
CA GLU A 115 1.98 -11.07 -6.50
C GLU A 115 1.79 -12.05 -5.33
N ILE A 116 1.91 -11.51 -4.11
CA ILE A 116 1.47 -12.15 -2.87
C ILE A 116 0.69 -11.10 -2.08
N ASP A 117 -0.58 -11.35 -1.82
CA ASP A 117 -1.48 -10.41 -1.17
C ASP A 117 -2.19 -11.00 0.06
N TRP A 118 -2.66 -10.09 0.90
CA TRP A 118 -3.64 -10.33 1.95
C TRP A 118 -4.78 -9.36 1.77
N GLU A 119 -5.99 -9.88 1.59
CA GLU A 119 -7.21 -9.08 1.48
C GLU A 119 -8.13 -9.33 2.69
N PHE A 120 -8.45 -8.26 3.42
CA PHE A 120 -9.42 -8.29 4.51
C PHE A 120 -10.72 -7.66 4.04
N ILE A 121 -11.79 -8.46 4.03
CA ILE A 121 -13.13 -8.03 3.61
C ILE A 121 -13.86 -7.44 4.81
N GLY A 122 -14.16 -6.14 4.79
CA GLY A 122 -14.75 -5.41 5.91
C GLY A 122 -16.16 -5.84 6.32
N GLY A 123 -16.89 -6.51 5.41
CA GLY A 123 -18.20 -7.10 5.67
C GLY A 123 -18.14 -8.56 6.14
N ASP A 124 -16.96 -9.16 6.11
CA ASP A 124 -16.73 -10.49 6.66
C ASP A 124 -16.16 -10.34 8.08
N HIS A 125 -16.82 -10.96 9.04
CA HIS A 125 -16.45 -10.93 10.45
C HIS A 125 -16.02 -12.30 10.98
N THR A 126 -15.76 -13.25 10.07
CA THR A 126 -15.42 -14.64 10.42
C THR A 126 -13.92 -14.97 10.36
N HIS A 127 -13.09 -13.93 10.22
CA HIS A 127 -11.62 -14.02 10.22
C HIS A 127 -11.04 -14.49 11.55
#